data_AF-A0A1M7AJL3-F1
#
_entry.id   AF-A0A1M7AJL3-F1
#
_cell.length_a   1.000
_cell.length_b   1.000
_cell.length_c   1.000
_cell.angle_alpha   90.00
_cell.angle_beta   90.00
_cell.angle_gamma   90.00
#
_symmetry.space_group_name_H-M   'P 1'
#
loop_
_entity.id
_entity.type
_entity.pdbx_description
1 polymer ?
#
loop_
_entity_poly.entity_id
_entity_poly.type
_entity_poly.pdbx_seq_one_letter_code
_entity_poly.pdbx_strand_id
1 'polypeptide(L)'
;MKFVENWEAILKGAWSVRLAAVASILISISESASFVPTGILGITPELVADGASAFKYLGWFFYAAGAFAARFINQGIADAQIQAALDAAKEQS
;
A
#
# COMPACT_ATOMS: atom_id res chain seq x y z
N MET A 1 -19.61 1.22 19.79
CA MET A 1 -18.71 0.68 18.76
C MET A 1 -17.50 0.11 19.47
N LYS A 2 -17.31 -1.22 19.44
CA LYS A 2 -16.11 -1.83 20.03
C LYS A 2 -14.97 -1.68 19.02
N PHE A 3 -13.93 -0.95 19.41
CA PHE A 3 -12.66 -0.97 18.67
C PHE A 3 -12.21 -2.42 18.58
N VAL A 4 -11.86 -2.87 17.37
CA VAL A 4 -11.44 -4.25 17.08
C VAL A 4 -10.37 -4.65 18.11
N GLU A 5 -10.65 -5.66 18.93
CA GLU A 5 -9.85 -6.05 20.11
C GLU A 5 -8.42 -6.55 19.76
N ASN A 6 -8.04 -6.52 18.48
CA ASN A 6 -6.71 -6.88 17.97
C ASN A 6 -6.19 -5.91 16.88
N TRP A 7 -6.63 -4.65 16.90
CA TRP A 7 -6.26 -3.64 15.90
C TRP A 7 -4.73 -3.51 15.72
N GLU A 8 -3.95 -3.65 16.80
CA GLU A 8 -2.50 -3.52 16.78
C GLU A 8 -1.81 -4.73 16.11
N ALA A 9 -2.34 -5.94 16.35
CA ALA A 9 -1.85 -7.16 15.69
C ALA A 9 -2.21 -7.16 14.20
N ILE A 10 -3.40 -6.68 13.85
CA ILE A 10 -3.85 -6.52 12.46
C ILE A 10 -2.98 -5.47 11.76
N LEU A 11 -2.66 -4.34 12.39
CA LEU A 11 -1.77 -3.31 11.82
C LEU A 11 -0.30 -3.75 11.71
N LYS A 12 0.17 -4.64 12.61
CA LYS A 12 1.50 -5.26 12.49
C LYS A 12 1.57 -6.26 11.34
N GLY A 13 0.48 -6.99 11.07
CA GLY A 13 0.37 -7.92 9.93
C GLY A 13 0.04 -7.24 8.59
N ALA A 14 -0.60 -6.07 8.61
CA ALA A 14 -1.05 -5.35 7.41
C ALA A 14 0.10 -4.60 6.72
N TRP A 15 1.03 -5.36 6.14
CA TRP A 15 2.08 -4.85 5.26
C TRP A 15 1.52 -4.02 4.10
N SER A 16 0.32 -4.34 3.62
CA SER A 16 -0.39 -3.55 2.59
C SER A 16 -0.67 -2.11 3.03
N VAL A 17 -1.03 -1.88 4.30
CA VAL A 17 -1.29 -0.54 4.85
C VAL A 17 0.00 0.26 4.98
N ARG A 18 1.09 -0.40 5.40
CA ARG A 18 2.42 0.24 5.48
C ARG A 18 2.94 0.61 4.09
N LEU A 19 2.82 -0.29 3.12
CA LEU A 19 3.21 -0.06 1.73
C LEU A 19 2.36 1.05 1.09
N ALA A 20 1.06 1.11 1.40
CA ALA A 20 0.18 2.18 0.95
C ALA A 20 0.57 3.54 1.57
N ALA A 21 0.96 3.58 2.85
CA ALA A 21 1.44 4.79 3.50
C ALA A 21 2.78 5.27 2.91
N VAL A 22 3.70 4.35 2.64
CA VAL A 22 4.97 4.68 1.95
C VAL A 22 4.69 5.20 0.54
N ALA A 23 3.78 4.56 -0.19
CA ALA A 23 3.38 5.01 -1.51
C ALA A 23 2.78 6.42 -1.49
N SER A 24 1.90 6.72 -0.53
CA SER A 24 1.28 8.04 -0.44
C SER A 24 2.30 9.14 -0.10
N ILE A 25 3.28 8.84 0.76
CA ILE A 25 4.39 9.76 1.06
C ILE A 25 5.22 10.04 -0.21
N LEU A 26 5.63 8.99 -0.93
CA LEU A 26 6.45 9.12 -2.13
C LEU A 26 5.73 9.91 -3.24
N ILE A 27 4.43 9.65 -3.44
CA ILE A 27 3.60 10.40 -4.40
C ILE A 27 3.46 11.86 -3.95
N SER A 28 3.24 12.11 -2.65
CA SER A 28 3.13 13.47 -2.12
C SER A 28 4.43 14.26 -2.30
N ILE A 29 5.59 13.62 -2.12
CA ILE A 29 6.91 14.21 -2.39
C ILE A 29 7.03 14.56 -3.88
N SER A 30 6.61 13.67 -4.78
CA SER A 30 6.61 13.94 -6.22
C SER A 30 5.74 15.14 -6.59
N GLU A 31 4.52 15.24 -6.05
CA GLU A 31 3.61 16.33 -6.37
C GLU A 31 4.09 17.66 -5.74
N SER A 32 4.88 17.59 -4.67
CA SER A 32 5.50 18.76 -4.05
C SER A 32 6.70 19.32 -4.83
N ALA A 33 7.15 18.64 -5.88
CA ALA A 33 8.29 19.07 -6.70
C ALA A 33 8.06 20.44 -7.37
N SER A 34 6.80 20.84 -7.60
CA SER A 34 6.45 22.17 -8.13
C SER A 34 6.79 23.33 -7.19
N PHE A 35 7.02 23.06 -5.90
CA PHE A 35 7.39 24.08 -4.91
C PHE A 35 8.91 24.24 -4.75
N VAL A 36 9.71 23.41 -5.43
CA VAL A 36 11.17 23.50 -5.38
C VAL A 36 11.63 24.68 -6.25
N PRO A 37 12.30 25.70 -5.68
CA PRO A 37 12.82 26.81 -6.47
C PRO A 37 13.91 26.31 -7.42
N THR A 38 13.67 26.38 -8.73
CA THR A 38 14.66 26.04 -9.76
C THR A 38 15.54 27.25 -10.05
N GLY A 39 16.85 27.02 -10.26
CA GLY A 39 17.82 28.09 -10.55
C GLY A 39 18.63 28.57 -9.34
N ILE A 40 18.41 28.00 -8.16
CA ILE A 40 19.25 28.21 -6.97
C ILE A 40 20.00 26.90 -6.70
N LEU A 41 21.29 26.97 -6.34
CA LEU A 41 22.16 25.82 -6.03
C LEU A 41 22.40 24.82 -7.19
N GLY A 42 22.25 25.23 -8.45
CA GLY A 42 22.47 24.34 -9.61
C GLY A 42 21.35 23.33 -9.85
N ILE A 43 20.21 23.48 -9.17
CA ILE A 43 19.01 22.68 -9.37
C ILE A 43 18.33 23.14 -10.67
N THR A 44 18.46 22.33 -11.72
CA THR A 44 17.78 22.56 -13.00
C THR A 44 16.33 22.05 -12.95
N PRO A 45 15.41 22.63 -13.75
CA PRO A 45 14.05 22.13 -13.85
C PRO A 45 13.97 20.65 -14.27
N GLU A 46 14.90 20.21 -15.12
CA GLU A 46 15.02 18.82 -15.56
C GLU A 46 15.34 17.89 -14.39
N LEU A 47 16.26 18.28 -13.51
CA LEU A 47 16.65 17.49 -12.34
C LEU A 47 15.48 17.30 -11.36
N VAL A 48 14.67 18.36 -11.18
CA VAL A 48 13.46 18.32 -10.34
C VAL A 48 12.40 17.43 -10.98
N ALA A 49 12.19 17.54 -12.29
CA ALA A 49 11.23 16.73 -13.03
C ALA A 49 11.58 15.23 -13.02
N ASP A 50 12.86 14.89 -13.21
CA ASP A 50 13.35 13.51 -13.14
C ASP A 50 13.22 12.94 -11.72
N GLY A 51 13.61 13.72 -10.71
CA GLY A 51 13.43 13.33 -9.30
C GLY A 51 11.96 13.08 -8.95
N ALA A 52 11.08 14.00 -9.33
CA ALA A 52 9.64 13.85 -9.12
C ALA A 52 9.10 12.58 -9.80
N SER A 53 9.46 12.37 -11.06
CA SER A 53 9.06 11.18 -11.82
C SER A 53 9.53 9.89 -11.14
N ALA A 54 10.78 9.85 -10.66
CA ALA A 54 11.31 8.70 -9.93
C ALA A 54 10.52 8.42 -8.64
N PHE A 55 10.22 9.45 -7.84
CA PHE A 55 9.40 9.31 -6.63
C PHE A 55 7.97 8.86 -6.94
N LYS A 56 7.38 9.36 -8.03
CA LYS A 56 6.05 8.96 -8.49
C LYS A 56 6.01 7.48 -8.88
N TYR A 57 6.95 7.03 -9.71
CA TYR A 57 7.01 5.63 -10.13
C TYR A 57 7.29 4.68 -8.97
N LEU A 58 8.17 5.05 -8.04
CA LEU A 58 8.39 4.29 -6.81
C LEU A 58 7.11 4.22 -5.96
N GLY A 59 6.41 5.34 -5.79
CA GLY A 59 5.15 5.37 -5.06
C GLY A 59 4.09 4.45 -5.67
N TRP A 60 3.92 4.50 -7.00
CA TRP A 60 3.03 3.59 -7.73
C TRP A 60 3.43 2.12 -7.59
N PHE A 61 4.72 1.81 -7.63
CA PHE A 61 5.23 0.46 -7.40
C PHE A 61 4.84 -0.06 -6.00
N PHE A 62 5.08 0.73 -4.95
CA PHE A 62 4.71 0.35 -3.59
C PHE A 62 3.20 0.21 -3.39
N TYR A 63 2.41 1.06 -4.04
CA TYR A 63 0.96 0.94 -4.04
C TYR A 63 0.50 -0.36 -4.72
N ALA A 64 1.02 -0.67 -5.90
CA ALA A 64 0.70 -1.88 -6.63
C ALA A 64 1.12 -3.14 -5.87
N ALA A 65 2.31 -3.14 -5.26
CA ALA A 65 2.79 -4.22 -4.40
C ALA A 65 1.90 -4.42 -3.16
N GLY A 66 1.48 -3.33 -2.52
CA GLY A 66 0.55 -3.38 -1.39
C GLY A 66 -0.83 -3.92 -1.78
N ALA A 67 -1.36 -3.49 -2.93
CA ALA A 67 -2.63 -3.99 -3.47
C ALA A 67 -2.55 -5.47 -3.85
N PHE A 68 -1.44 -5.91 -4.46
CA PHE A 68 -1.18 -7.32 -4.77
C PHE A 68 -1.13 -8.17 -3.51
N ALA A 69 -0.35 -7.75 -2.50
CA ALA A 69 -0.26 -8.45 -1.22
C ALA A 69 -1.63 -8.56 -0.53
N ALA A 70 -2.41 -7.47 -0.52
CA ALA A 70 -3.77 -7.48 0.03
C ALA A 70 -4.69 -8.47 -0.71
N ARG A 71 -4.56 -8.58 -2.04
CA ARG A 71 -5.40 -9.45 -2.86
C ARG A 71 -5.10 -10.93 -2.61
N PHE A 72 -3.82 -11.31 -2.53
CA PHE A 72 -3.42 -12.70 -2.23
C PHE A 72 -3.79 -13.10 -0.80
N ILE A 73 -3.61 -12.22 0.18
CA ILE A 73 -3.98 -12.50 1.57
C ILE A 73 -5.51 -12.63 1.71
N ASN A 74 -6.27 -11.72 1.09
CA ASN A 74 -7.74 -11.78 1.17
C ASN A 74 -8.34 -12.96 0.40
N GLN A 75 -7.79 -13.33 -0.76
CA GLN A 75 -8.26 -14.50 -1.51
C GLN A 75 -7.97 -15.81 -0.75
N GLY A 76 -6.78 -15.97 -0.19
CA GLY A 76 -6.45 -17.16 0.60
C GLY A 76 -7.32 -17.33 1.85
N ILE A 77 -7.66 -16.22 2.53
CA ILE A 77 -8.56 -16.25 3.70
C ILE A 77 -10.00 -16.59 3.27
N ALA A 78 -10.48 -16.03 2.16
CA ALA A 78 -11.82 -16.30 1.65
C ALA A 78 -11.98 -17.78 1.26
N ASP A 79 -11.02 -18.35 0.55
CA ASP A 79 -11.04 -19.76 0.14
C ASP A 79 -11.02 -20.71 1.36
N ALA A 80 -10.20 -20.38 2.38
CA ALA A 80 -10.15 -21.15 3.62
C ALA A 80 -11.48 -21.10 4.41
N GLN A 81 -12.15 -19.93 4.44
CA GLN A 81 -13.46 -19.81 5.08
C GLN A 81 -14.55 -20.59 4.33
N ILE A 82 -14.51 -20.59 3.00
CA ILE A 82 -15.45 -21.36 2.17
C ILE A 82 -15.26 -22.87 2.41
N GLN A 83 -14.02 -23.36 2.45
CA GLN A 83 -13.77 -24.78 2.77
C GLN A 83 -14.22 -25.16 4.17
N ALA A 84 -13.91 -24.34 5.17
CA ALA A 84 -14.35 -24.58 6.55
C ALA A 84 -15.89 -24.63 6.68
N ALA A 85 -16.61 -23.77 5.94
CA ALA A 85 -18.07 -23.80 5.89
C ALA A 85 -18.62 -25.06 5.19
N LEU A 86 -17.93 -25.52 4.14
CA LEU A 86 -18.28 -26.73 3.40
C LEU A 86 -18.06 -28.00 4.24
N ASP A 87 -16.98 -28.05 5.00
CA ASP A 87 -16.68 -29.18 5.89
C ASP A 87 -17.66 -29.23 7.07
N ALA A 88 -17.98 -28.08 7.67
CA ALA A 88 -19.01 -28.00 8.71
C ALA A 88 -20.41 -28.40 8.20
N ALA A 89 -20.73 -28.10 6.94
CA ALA A 89 -21.99 -28.51 6.32
C ALA A 89 -22.05 -30.02 6.06
N LYS A 90 -20.91 -30.67 5.77
CA LYS A 90 -20.82 -32.13 5.61
C LYS A 90 -20.92 -32.89 6.93
N GLU A 91 -20.44 -32.34 8.03
CA GLU A 91 -20.61 -32.96 9.36
C GLU A 91 -22.05 -32.91 9.87
N GLN A 92 -22.89 -32.01 9.33
CA GLN A 92 -24.30 -31.89 9.69
C GLN A 92 -25.26 -32.74 8.83
N SER A 93 -24.77 -33.41 7.78
CA SER A 93 -25.56 -34.29 6.90
C SER A 93 -25.30 -35.77 7.16
#